data_AF-A0A4D7C356-F1
#
_entry.id   AF-A0A4D7C356-F1
#
_cell.length_a   1.000
_cell.length_b   1.000
_cell.length_c   1.000
_cell.angle_alpha   90.00
_cell.angle_beta   90.00
_cell.angle_gamma   90.00
#
_symmetry.space_group_name_H-M   'P 1'
#
loop_
_entity.id
_entity.type
_entity.pdbx_description
1 polymer ?
#
loop_
_entity_poly.entity_id
_entity_poly.type
_entity_poly.pdbx_seq_one_letter_code
_entity_poly.pdbx_strand_id
1 'polypeptide(L)'
;MKTPYDTVVRLRKNALDALRREMALAEARREEAHRRLTAHFAAIETERAALPAAPFADFGAYLARMRGIEVQLRRDITRLDAEVDALAARIEAEFGEFKTLDLAAEKFREARRREEAQKEQAEFDEAALQRHIRNAGDL
;
A
#
# COMPACT_ATOMS: atom_id res chain seq x y z
N MET A 1 -12.39 -1.52 -24.23
CA MET A 1 -12.52 -2.99 -24.26
C MET A 1 -12.34 -3.52 -22.84
N LYS A 2 -13.33 -4.27 -22.33
CA LYS A 2 -13.27 -4.89 -21.00
C LYS A 2 -12.38 -6.15 -21.08
N THR A 3 -11.41 -6.30 -20.20
CA THR A 3 -10.56 -7.52 -20.16
C THR A 3 -11.09 -8.51 -19.13
N PRO A 4 -10.81 -9.82 -19.28
CA PRO A 4 -11.10 -10.82 -18.24
C PRO A 4 -10.43 -10.51 -16.90
N TYR A 5 -9.37 -9.71 -16.92
CA TYR A 5 -8.55 -9.35 -15.78
C TYR A 5 -9.09 -8.15 -14.99
N ASP A 6 -9.97 -7.32 -15.57
CA ASP A 6 -10.40 -6.03 -14.99
C ASP A 6 -11.02 -6.18 -13.59
N THR A 7 -11.80 -7.24 -13.36
CA THR A 7 -12.41 -7.51 -12.06
C THR A 7 -11.35 -7.83 -11.00
N VAL A 8 -10.35 -8.65 -11.36
CA VAL A 8 -9.28 -9.07 -10.46
C VAL A 8 -8.32 -7.91 -10.17
N VAL A 9 -7.96 -7.15 -11.20
CA VAL A 9 -7.13 -5.93 -11.08
C VAL A 9 -7.78 -4.93 -10.13
N ARG A 10 -9.09 -4.69 -10.27
CA ARG A 10 -9.83 -3.80 -9.36
C ARG A 10 -9.85 -4.33 -7.92
N LEU A 11 -10.08 -5.63 -7.73
CA LEU A 11 -10.08 -6.24 -6.41
C LEU A 11 -8.73 -6.08 -5.71
N ARG A 12 -7.64 -6.39 -6.42
CA ARG A 12 -6.27 -6.28 -5.91
C ARG A 12 -5.88 -4.83 -5.62
N LYS A 13 -6.30 -3.88 -6.47
CA LYS A 13 -6.12 -2.45 -6.19
C LYS A 13 -6.81 -2.03 -4.88
N ASN A 14 -8.05 -2.46 -4.67
CA ASN A 14 -8.77 -2.17 -3.43
C ASN A 14 -8.07 -2.80 -2.19
N ALA A 15 -7.51 -4.00 -2.34
CA ALA A 15 -6.75 -4.65 -1.27
C ALA A 15 -5.46 -3.88 -0.95
N LEU A 16 -4.70 -3.44 -1.96
CA LEU A 16 -3.53 -2.58 -1.78
C LEU A 16 -3.88 -1.27 -1.08
N ASP A 17 -4.98 -0.62 -1.48
CA ASP A 17 -5.42 0.62 -0.85
C ASP A 17 -5.87 0.41 0.61
N ALA A 18 -6.43 -0.76 0.93
CA ALA A 18 -6.75 -1.12 2.31
C ALA A 18 -5.49 -1.32 3.15
N LEU A 19 -4.50 -2.05 2.64
CA LEU A 19 -3.22 -2.26 3.32
C LEU A 19 -2.47 -0.95 3.55
N ARG A 20 -2.47 -0.03 2.57
CA ARG A 20 -1.87 1.30 2.72
C ARG A 20 -2.54 2.13 3.80
N ARG A 21 -3.87 2.06 3.92
CA ARG A 21 -4.60 2.72 5.01
C ARG A 21 -4.25 2.11 6.36
N GLU A 22 -4.15 0.80 6.44
CA GLU A 22 -3.75 0.08 7.66
C GLU A 22 -2.33 0.47 8.09
N MET A 23 -1.39 0.52 7.15
CA MET A 23 -0.01 0.98 7.37
C MET A 23 0.03 2.42 7.89
N ALA A 24 -0.71 3.34 7.28
CA ALA A 24 -0.77 4.72 7.74
C ALA A 24 -1.31 4.85 9.17
N LEU A 25 -2.29 4.02 9.54
CA LEU A 25 -2.82 3.97 10.91
C LEU A 25 -1.81 3.41 11.90
N ALA A 26 -1.07 2.35 11.52
CA ALA A 26 -0.02 1.76 12.34
C ALA A 26 1.13 2.76 12.57
N GLU A 27 1.57 3.46 11.52
CA GLU A 27 2.57 4.52 11.61
C GLU A 27 2.12 5.68 12.51
N ALA A 28 0.86 6.12 12.39
CA ALA A 28 0.33 7.17 13.26
C ALA A 28 0.32 6.75 14.75
N ARG A 29 -0.01 5.48 15.04
CA ARG A 29 0.05 4.93 16.40
C ARG A 29 1.49 4.83 16.92
N ARG A 30 2.43 4.44 16.06
CA ARG A 30 3.85 4.33 16.37
C ARG A 30 4.43 5.70 16.73
N GLU A 31 4.14 6.70 15.90
CA GLU A 31 4.55 8.09 16.15
C GLU A 31 3.96 8.62 17.46
N GLU A 32 2.68 8.33 17.72
CA GLU A 32 2.07 8.70 18.99
C GLU A 32 2.74 8.04 20.20
N ALA A 33 3.12 6.76 20.09
CA ALA A 33 3.84 6.07 21.15
C ALA A 33 5.23 6.69 21.40
N HIS A 34 5.95 7.09 20.34
CA HIS A 34 7.20 7.83 20.46
C HIS A 34 7.01 9.20 21.11
N ARG A 35 6.00 9.96 20.70
CA ARG A 35 5.68 11.27 21.31
C ARG A 35 5.37 11.12 22.80
N ARG A 36 4.58 10.12 23.18
CA ARG A 36 4.28 9.81 24.59
C ARG A 36 5.53 9.43 25.37
N LEU A 37 6.44 8.66 24.78
CA LEU A 37 7.71 8.31 25.42
C LEU A 37 8.60 9.54 25.65
N THR A 38 8.70 10.44 24.66
CA THR A 38 9.44 11.70 24.81
C THR A 38 8.84 12.59 25.89
N ALA A 39 7.51 12.76 25.89
CA ALA A 39 6.81 13.51 26.92
C ALA A 39 6.99 12.89 28.32
N HIS A 40 7.01 11.56 28.40
CA HIS A 40 7.24 10.83 29.64
C HIS A 40 8.63 11.11 30.22
N PHE A 41 9.68 11.13 29.39
CA PHE A 41 11.02 11.52 29.86
C PHE A 41 11.08 12.98 30.31
N ALA A 42 10.45 13.91 29.59
CA ALA A 42 10.39 15.30 30.00
C ALA A 42 9.68 15.49 31.36
N ALA A 43 8.63 14.71 31.62
CA ALA A 43 7.93 14.71 32.91
C ALA A 43 8.84 14.23 34.05
N ILE A 44 9.62 13.16 33.84
CA ILE A 44 10.58 12.67 34.84
C ILE A 44 11.63 13.74 35.16
N GLU A 45 12.18 14.41 34.15
CA GLU A 45 13.19 15.46 34.36
C GLU A 45 12.61 16.69 35.08
N THR A 46 11.35 17.02 34.81
CA THR A 46 10.65 18.11 35.51
C THR A 46 10.49 17.81 37.00
N GLU A 47 10.06 16.58 37.33
CA GLU A 47 9.94 16.14 38.73
C GLU A 47 11.31 16.03 39.42
N ARG A 48 12.35 15.60 38.70
CA ARG A 48 13.74 15.61 39.18
C ARG A 48 14.24 17.01 39.51
N ALA A 49 13.88 18.02 38.72
CA ALA A 49 14.24 19.40 38.99
C ALA A 49 13.50 19.98 40.21
N ALA A 50 12.31 19.46 40.54
CA ALA A 50 11.51 19.89 41.69
C ALA A 50 11.93 19.25 43.03
N LEU A 51 12.71 18.14 43.00
CA LEU A 51 13.20 17.43 44.19
C LEU A 51 13.83 18.32 45.28
N PRO A 52 14.69 19.31 44.97
CA PRO A 52 15.29 20.19 45.97
C PRO A 52 14.26 20.98 46.81
N ALA A 53 13.04 21.19 46.29
CA ALA A 53 11.97 21.91 46.99
C ALA A 53 11.15 21.02 47.94
N ALA A 54 11.29 19.68 47.86
CA ALA A 54 10.54 18.72 48.68
C ALA A 54 11.42 17.54 49.17
N PRO A 55 12.35 17.77 50.12
CA PRO A 55 13.36 16.79 50.51
C PRO A 55 12.82 15.53 51.21
N PHE A 56 11.58 15.58 51.72
CA PHE A 56 10.95 14.49 52.47
C PHE A 56 9.91 13.70 51.65
N ALA A 57 9.73 14.02 50.37
CA ALA A 57 8.79 13.28 49.52
C ALA A 57 9.37 11.91 49.11
N ASP A 58 8.57 10.85 49.28
CA ASP A 58 8.93 9.51 48.83
C ASP A 58 8.74 9.37 47.30
N PHE A 59 9.84 9.54 46.57
CA PHE A 59 9.88 9.40 45.11
C PHE A 59 10.04 7.94 44.63
N GLY A 60 10.22 6.97 45.52
CA GLY A 60 10.46 5.57 45.15
C GLY A 60 9.29 4.96 44.38
N ALA A 61 8.08 5.12 44.90
CA ALA A 61 6.85 4.63 44.27
C ALA A 61 6.56 5.32 42.92
N TYR A 62 6.83 6.64 42.85
CA TYR A 62 6.70 7.41 41.62
C TYR A 62 7.65 6.89 40.53
N LEU A 63 8.94 6.76 40.83
CA LEU A 63 9.93 6.26 39.87
C LEU A 63 9.66 4.82 39.43
N ALA A 64 9.17 3.96 40.33
CA ALA A 64 8.76 2.61 39.99
C ALA A 64 7.59 2.61 38.98
N ARG A 65 6.57 3.46 39.20
CA ARG A 65 5.47 3.65 38.25
C ARG A 65 5.98 4.18 36.91
N MET A 66 6.86 5.17 36.91
CA MET A 66 7.41 5.76 35.68
C MET A 66 8.20 4.74 34.86
N ARG A 67 8.99 3.87 35.50
CA ARG A 67 9.68 2.75 34.83
C ARG A 67 8.69 1.76 34.22
N GLY A 68 7.61 1.43 34.92
CA GLY A 68 6.56 0.56 34.38
C GLY A 68 5.92 1.10 33.10
N ILE A 69 5.61 2.40 33.09
CA ILE A 69 5.08 3.09 31.91
C ILE A 69 6.11 3.11 30.76
N GLU A 70 7.39 3.39 31.05
CA GLU A 70 8.45 3.37 30.04
C GLU A 70 8.58 1.99 29.38
N VAL A 71 8.62 0.92 30.17
CA VAL A 71 8.69 -0.46 29.67
C VAL A 71 7.49 -0.78 28.79
N GLN A 72 6.29 -0.35 29.19
CA GLN A 72 5.08 -0.57 28.39
C GLN A 72 5.14 0.18 27.06
N LEU A 73 5.51 1.47 27.08
CA LEU A 73 5.64 2.28 25.86
C LEU A 73 6.68 1.71 24.90
N ARG A 74 7.83 1.25 25.40
CA ARG A 74 8.87 0.61 24.57
C ARG A 74 8.36 -0.70 23.95
N ARG A 75 7.63 -1.52 24.70
CA ARG A 75 6.99 -2.74 24.16
C ARG A 75 5.98 -2.43 23.08
N ASP A 76 5.16 -1.39 23.28
CA ASP A 76 4.18 -0.96 22.29
C ASP A 76 4.87 -0.45 21.01
N ILE A 77 5.94 0.33 21.13
CA ILE A 77 6.76 0.77 19.98
C ILE A 77 7.30 -0.43 19.22
N THR A 78 7.99 -1.37 19.89
CA THR A 78 8.56 -2.55 19.23
C THR A 78 7.50 -3.40 18.52
N ARG A 79 6.31 -3.53 19.13
CA ARG A 79 5.18 -4.23 18.48
C ARG A 79 4.70 -3.49 17.23
N LEU A 80 4.56 -2.17 17.30
CA LEU A 80 4.12 -1.34 16.18
C LEU A 80 5.16 -1.29 15.05
N ASP A 81 6.45 -1.28 15.37
CA ASP A 81 7.53 -1.40 14.39
C ASP A 81 7.38 -2.72 13.60
N ALA A 82 7.23 -3.84 14.30
CA ALA A 82 7.02 -5.15 13.67
C ALA A 82 5.72 -5.21 12.84
N GLU A 83 4.66 -4.54 13.27
CA GLU A 83 3.40 -4.43 12.53
C GLU A 83 3.58 -3.64 11.24
N VAL A 84 4.30 -2.51 11.29
CA VAL A 84 4.63 -1.70 10.10
C VAL A 84 5.49 -2.48 9.12
N ASP A 85 6.51 -3.20 9.60
CA ASP A 85 7.37 -4.03 8.75
C ASP A 85 6.58 -5.16 8.06
N ALA A 86 5.69 -5.81 8.81
CA ALA A 86 4.81 -6.85 8.26
C ALA A 86 3.84 -6.28 7.21
N LEU A 87 3.29 -5.09 7.44
CA LEU A 87 2.42 -4.42 6.46
C LEU A 87 3.18 -4.01 5.21
N ALA A 88 4.40 -3.50 5.35
CA ALA A 88 5.27 -3.16 4.22
C ALA A 88 5.55 -4.39 3.35
N ALA A 89 5.93 -5.52 3.95
CA ALA A 89 6.17 -6.77 3.24
C ALA A 89 4.90 -7.28 2.52
N ARG A 90 3.73 -7.16 3.15
CA ARG A 90 2.44 -7.54 2.52
C ARG A 90 2.08 -6.64 1.34
N ILE A 91 2.32 -5.33 1.46
CA ILE A 91 2.10 -4.38 0.36
C ILE A 91 3.01 -4.71 -0.82
N GLU A 92 4.28 -5.01 -0.56
CA GLU A 92 5.24 -5.39 -1.60
C GLU A 92 4.81 -6.66 -2.35
N ALA A 93 4.40 -7.70 -1.61
CA ALA A 93 3.92 -8.95 -2.19
C ALA A 93 2.66 -8.72 -3.06
N GLU A 94 1.65 -8.03 -2.53
CA GLU A 94 0.41 -7.72 -3.28
C GLU A 94 0.68 -6.84 -4.50
N PHE A 95 1.65 -5.92 -4.42
CA PHE A 95 2.02 -5.07 -5.54
C PHE A 95 2.73 -5.87 -6.64
N GLY A 96 3.58 -6.83 -6.27
CA GLY A 96 4.20 -7.77 -7.21
C GLY A 96 3.15 -8.56 -7.99
N GLU A 97 2.17 -9.14 -7.30
CA GLU A 97 1.06 -9.86 -7.93
C GLU A 97 0.21 -8.93 -8.83
N PHE A 98 -0.15 -7.75 -8.33
CA PHE A 98 -0.91 -6.77 -9.10
C PHE A 98 -0.22 -6.41 -10.42
N LYS A 99 1.09 -6.18 -10.39
CA LYS A 99 1.87 -5.80 -11.59
C LYS A 99 1.87 -6.91 -12.64
N THR A 100 1.92 -8.18 -12.24
CA THR A 100 1.85 -9.30 -13.19
C THR A 100 0.49 -9.36 -13.89
N LEU A 101 -0.59 -9.11 -13.16
CA LEU A 101 -1.95 -9.08 -13.71
C LEU A 101 -2.18 -7.87 -14.62
N ASP A 102 -1.66 -6.71 -14.26
CA ASP A 102 -1.78 -5.51 -15.09
C ASP A 102 -1.07 -5.67 -16.44
N LEU A 103 0.13 -6.25 -16.44
CA LEU A 103 0.86 -6.59 -17.67
C LEU A 103 0.10 -7.63 -18.52
N ALA A 104 -0.52 -8.63 -17.90
CA ALA A 104 -1.33 -9.62 -18.62
C ALA A 104 -2.56 -8.96 -19.27
N ALA A 105 -3.21 -8.03 -18.56
CA ALA A 105 -4.32 -7.26 -19.09
C ALA A 105 -3.91 -6.37 -20.27
N GLU A 106 -2.74 -5.72 -20.18
CA GLU A 106 -2.19 -4.90 -21.27
C GLU A 106 -1.90 -5.74 -22.52
N LYS A 107 -1.18 -6.86 -22.38
CA LYS A 107 -0.91 -7.79 -23.49
C LYS A 107 -2.20 -8.31 -24.14
N PHE A 108 -3.23 -8.59 -23.35
CA PHE A 108 -4.53 -9.00 -23.87
C PHE A 108 -5.18 -7.89 -24.71
N ARG A 109 -5.14 -6.63 -24.25
CA ARG A 109 -5.67 -5.49 -25.01
C ARG A 109 -4.90 -5.25 -26.30
N GLU A 110 -3.58 -5.46 -26.30
CA GLU A 110 -2.77 -5.36 -27.52
C GLU A 110 -3.09 -6.46 -28.52
N ALA A 111 -3.18 -7.71 -28.05
CA ALA A 111 -3.53 -8.85 -28.91
C ALA A 111 -4.89 -8.65 -29.59
N ARG A 112 -5.89 -8.17 -28.84
CA ARG A 112 -7.22 -7.91 -29.40
C ARG A 112 -7.24 -6.74 -30.38
N ARG A 113 -6.52 -5.66 -30.11
CA ARG A 113 -6.36 -4.55 -31.08
C ARG A 113 -5.70 -5.00 -32.37
N ARG A 114 -4.70 -5.88 -32.30
CA ARG A 114 -4.06 -6.47 -33.49
C ARG A 114 -5.02 -7.37 -34.26
N GLU A 115 -5.80 -8.18 -33.56
CA GLU A 115 -6.81 -9.05 -34.18
C GLU A 115 -7.90 -8.23 -34.90
N GLU A 116 -8.37 -7.14 -34.28
CA GLU A 116 -9.33 -6.21 -34.89
C GLU A 116 -8.74 -5.53 -36.14
N ALA A 117 -7.51 -5.01 -36.05
CA ALA A 117 -6.84 -4.40 -37.20
C ALA A 117 -6.60 -5.38 -38.36
N GLN A 118 -6.27 -6.64 -38.05
CA GLN A 118 -6.12 -7.70 -39.06
C GLN A 118 -7.45 -8.04 -39.74
N LYS A 119 -8.56 -8.05 -39.00
CA LYS A 119 -9.90 -8.27 -39.57
C LYS A 119 -10.32 -7.13 -40.47
N GLU A 120 -10.16 -5.88 -40.00
CA GLU A 120 -10.45 -4.69 -40.82
C GLU A 120 -9.64 -4.71 -42.12
N GLN A 121 -8.33 -5.03 -42.04
CA GLN A 121 -7.49 -5.10 -43.23
C GLN A 121 -7.92 -6.21 -44.19
N ALA A 122 -8.28 -7.40 -43.69
CA ALA A 122 -8.79 -8.49 -44.51
C ALA A 122 -10.10 -8.12 -45.22
N GLU A 123 -11.00 -7.40 -44.55
CA GLU A 123 -12.25 -6.89 -45.13
C GLU A 123 -11.98 -5.86 -46.25
N PHE A 124 -11.01 -4.95 -46.05
CA PHE A 124 -10.62 -3.99 -47.08
C PHE A 124 -9.97 -4.68 -48.30
N ASP A 125 -9.10 -5.67 -48.07
CA ASP A 125 -8.46 -6.43 -49.14
C ASP A 125 -9.48 -7.24 -49.96
N GLU A 126 -10.46 -7.86 -49.29
CA GLU A 126 -11.55 -8.57 -49.95
C GLU A 126 -12.43 -7.62 -50.79
N ALA A 127 -12.79 -6.46 -50.24
CA ALA A 127 -13.57 -5.46 -50.96
C ALA A 127 -12.81 -4.91 -52.19
N ALA A 128 -11.49 -4.72 -52.07
CA ALA A 128 -10.63 -4.30 -53.17
C ALA A 128 -10.57 -5.37 -54.28
N LEU A 129 -10.39 -6.64 -53.92
CA LEU A 129 -10.41 -7.78 -54.83
C LEU A 129 -11.75 -7.87 -55.58
N GLN A 130 -12.88 -7.78 -54.87
CA GLN A 130 -14.21 -7.82 -55.49
C GLN A 130 -14.47 -6.66 -56.46
N ARG A 131 -13.93 -5.46 -56.18
CA ARG A 131 -13.98 -4.33 -57.13
C ARG A 131 -13.10 -4.59 -58.35
N HIS A 132 -11.90 -5.13 -58.15
CA HIS A 132 -10.98 -5.39 -59.24
C HIS A 132 -11.50 -6.48 -60.21
N ILE A 133 -12.15 -7.51 -59.67
CA ILE A 133 -12.80 -8.57 -60.47
C ILE A 133 -13.97 -8.00 -61.27
N ARG A 134 -14.82 -7.17 -60.66
CA ARG A 134 -15.93 -6.50 -61.37
C ARG A 134 -15.44 -5.63 -62.51
N ASN A 135 -14.43 -4.80 -62.27
CA ASN A 135 -13.90 -3.90 -63.30
C ASN A 135 -13.14 -4.64 -64.42
N ALA A 136 -12.61 -5.84 -64.15
CA ALA A 136 -11.93 -6.67 -65.16
C ALA A 136 -12.90 -7.52 -66.00
N GLY A 137 -14.13 -7.74 -65.54
CA GLY A 137 -15.17 -8.46 -66.28
C GLY A 137 -15.98 -7.60 -67.26
N ASP A 138 -15.84 -6.28 -67.20
CA ASP A 138 -16.51 -5.29 -68.07
C ASP A 138 -15.64 -4.84 -69.27
N LEU A 139 -14.58 -5.60 -69.61
CA LEU A 139 -13.74 -5.43 -70.81
C LEU A 139 -13.93 -6.59 -71.79
#